data_AF-A0A831P1H0-F1
#
_entry.id   AF-A0A831P1H0-F1
#
_cell.length_a   1.000
_cell.length_b   1.000
_cell.length_c   1.000
_cell.angle_alpha   90.00
_cell.angle_beta   90.00
_cell.angle_gamma   90.00
#
_symmetry.space_group_name_H-M   'P 1'
#
loop_
_entity.id
_entity.type
_entity.pdbx_description
1 polymer ?
#
loop_
_entity_poly.entity_id
_entity_poly.type
_entity_poly.pdbx_seq_one_letter_code
_entity_poly.pdbx_strand_id
1 'polypeptide(L)'
;MIFVYKFTTNRIPVASPSIMETNSLDGVEIKFDLDNESNLKEIAFKVRGVEISYTDDKAIITDIPLIKEKVFKICCYLVNMALIQTSSDLGDPRKILLASPEVCSETEEEREIFQKIPRRIVQSVQLSWNITKKWDLTRYAEKYEKSAVYSTIADALRVNDEFLRFQQLYKVIEHCFSGSGKNLDKKVSKFLLQYDPCFTEDVIQGLRDLRRRMVHPDARDGHISAEKYGLYIGEIREKFKVLNKACYILLEHAPSV
;
A
#
# COMPACT_ATOMS: atom_id res chain seq x y z
N MET A 1 -7.80 13.38 -24.35
CA MET A 1 -7.87 14.13 -23.06
C MET A 1 -7.03 13.53 -21.92
N ILE A 2 -6.47 14.38 -21.05
CA ILE A 2 -5.74 13.97 -19.82
C ILE A 2 -6.58 14.22 -18.58
N PHE A 3 -6.75 13.20 -17.73
CA PHE A 3 -7.31 13.34 -16.40
C PHE A 3 -6.21 13.37 -15.35
N VAL A 4 -6.29 14.32 -14.41
CA VAL A 4 -5.32 14.47 -13.33
C VAL A 4 -6.04 14.36 -11.99
N TYR A 5 -5.72 13.32 -11.23
CA TYR A 5 -6.14 13.19 -9.83
C TYR A 5 -5.01 13.67 -8.93
N LYS A 6 -5.35 14.45 -7.89
CA LYS A 6 -4.40 14.96 -6.91
C LYS A 6 -4.68 14.38 -5.54
N PHE A 7 -3.62 13.94 -4.87
CA PHE A 7 -3.67 13.42 -3.51
C PHE A 7 -2.76 14.24 -2.61
N THR A 8 -3.35 15.06 -1.75
CA THR A 8 -2.63 15.84 -0.76
C THR A 8 -2.17 14.96 0.39
N THR A 9 -0.91 15.08 0.77
CA THR A 9 -0.26 14.20 1.74
C THR A 9 -0.02 14.88 3.09
N ASN A 10 0.03 14.09 4.16
CA ASN A 10 0.54 14.51 5.45
C ASN A 10 2.07 14.64 5.36
N ARG A 11 2.58 15.75 4.80
CA ARG A 11 4.02 16.12 4.64
C ARG A 11 5.03 15.09 5.16
N ILE A 12 5.58 14.26 4.27
CA ILE A 12 6.60 13.25 4.60
C ILE A 12 7.94 13.61 3.94
N PRO A 13 9.06 13.64 4.67
CA PRO A 13 10.36 13.95 4.10
C PRO A 13 10.83 12.86 3.13
N VAL A 14 11.44 13.26 2.00
CA VAL A 14 11.94 12.34 0.98
C VAL A 14 13.47 12.24 1.01
N ALA A 15 14.02 11.03 0.79
CA ALA A 15 15.46 10.77 0.89
C ALA A 15 16.28 11.32 -0.29
N SER A 16 15.73 11.29 -1.52
CA SER A 16 16.43 11.67 -2.75
C SER A 16 15.51 12.42 -3.72
N PRO A 17 15.26 13.72 -3.49
CA PRO A 17 14.31 14.51 -4.30
C PRO A 17 14.75 14.72 -5.75
N SER A 18 16.05 14.57 -6.07
CA SER A 18 16.65 14.87 -7.36
C SER A 18 16.52 13.75 -8.43
N ILE A 19 16.03 12.56 -8.06
CA ILE A 19 15.96 11.37 -8.94
C ILE A 19 14.50 10.94 -9.18
N MET A 20 13.56 11.87 -9.10
CA MET A 20 12.15 11.54 -9.37
C MET A 20 11.87 11.48 -10.86
N GLU A 21 12.21 10.35 -11.48
CA GLU A 21 11.73 10.04 -12.82
C GLU A 21 10.21 9.91 -12.80
N THR A 22 9.56 10.48 -13.83
CA THR A 22 8.13 10.29 -14.03
C THR A 22 7.94 8.85 -14.48
N ASN A 23 7.54 7.98 -13.56
CA ASN A 23 7.24 6.59 -13.87
C ASN A 23 5.74 6.43 -14.16
N SER A 24 5.41 5.50 -15.04
CA SER A 24 4.04 5.07 -15.26
C SER A 24 3.80 3.73 -14.58
N LEU A 25 2.69 3.60 -13.85
CA LEU A 25 2.20 2.34 -13.30
C LEU A 25 0.83 2.06 -13.88
N ASP A 26 0.66 0.90 -14.52
CA ASP A 26 -0.61 0.51 -15.16
C ASP A 26 -1.19 1.59 -16.10
N GLY A 27 -0.31 2.25 -16.87
CA GLY A 27 -0.66 3.33 -17.79
C GLY A 27 -0.96 4.68 -17.13
N VAL A 28 -0.78 4.82 -15.82
CA VAL A 28 -0.96 6.08 -15.07
C VAL A 28 0.40 6.71 -14.78
N GLU A 29 0.65 7.91 -15.29
CA GLU A 29 1.87 8.67 -14.97
C GLU A 29 1.75 9.26 -13.56
N ILE A 30 2.81 9.09 -12.76
CA ILE A 30 2.83 9.55 -11.38
C ILE A 30 3.87 10.66 -11.25
N LYS A 31 3.44 11.79 -10.70
CA LYS A 31 4.31 12.93 -10.39
C LYS A 31 4.19 13.28 -8.92
N PHE A 32 5.34 13.43 -8.27
CA PHE A 32 5.43 13.88 -6.88
C PHE A 32 5.73 15.37 -6.84
N ASP A 33 4.97 16.12 -6.04
CA ASP A 33 5.21 17.54 -5.76
C ASP A 33 5.79 17.68 -4.36
N LEU A 34 7.00 18.24 -4.27
CA LEU A 34 7.71 18.46 -3.03
C LEU A 34 7.65 19.93 -2.63
N ASP A 35 7.58 20.20 -1.34
CA ASP A 35 7.78 21.56 -0.83
C ASP A 35 9.26 21.95 -0.82
N ASN A 36 9.53 23.20 -0.45
CA ASN A 36 10.89 23.76 -0.39
C ASN A 36 11.80 23.04 0.63
N GLU A 37 11.23 22.26 1.55
CA GLU A 37 11.93 21.48 2.56
C GLU A 37 12.12 20.00 2.13
N SER A 38 11.80 19.67 0.88
CA SER A 38 11.82 18.30 0.34
C SER A 38 10.83 17.35 1.03
N ASN A 39 9.74 17.87 1.60
CA ASN A 39 8.62 17.06 2.02
C ASN A 39 7.63 16.85 0.88
N LEU A 40 7.10 15.65 0.78
CA LEU A 40 6.02 15.36 -0.16
C LEU A 40 4.75 16.11 0.25
N LYS A 41 4.24 16.93 -0.66
CA LYS A 41 3.03 17.74 -0.49
C LYS A 41 1.84 17.15 -1.24
N GLU A 42 2.07 16.68 -2.46
CA GLU A 42 1.03 16.17 -3.34
C GLU A 42 1.56 15.07 -4.26
N ILE A 43 0.69 14.09 -4.57
CA ILE A 43 0.92 13.11 -5.63
C ILE A 43 -0.13 13.36 -6.71
N ALA A 44 0.33 13.59 -7.94
CA ALA A 44 -0.52 13.75 -9.11
C ALA A 44 -0.48 12.49 -9.97
N PHE A 45 -1.66 11.96 -10.29
CA PHE A 45 -1.87 10.79 -11.13
C PHE A 45 -2.48 11.24 -12.46
N LYS A 46 -1.76 11.04 -13.56
CA LYS A 46 -2.23 11.45 -14.90
C LYS A 46 -2.60 10.22 -15.72
N VAL A 47 -3.81 10.25 -16.26
CA VAL A 47 -4.32 9.22 -17.18
C VAL A 47 -4.56 9.88 -18.52
N ARG A 48 -3.90 9.38 -19.56
CA ARG A 48 -3.97 9.92 -20.94
C ARG A 48 -4.94 9.10 -21.79
N GLY A 49 -5.37 9.68 -22.90
CA GLY A 49 -6.19 8.98 -23.89
C GLY A 49 -7.58 8.59 -23.36
N VAL A 50 -8.15 9.36 -22.42
CA VAL A 50 -9.50 9.11 -21.93
C VAL A 50 -10.51 9.50 -23.02
N GLU A 51 -11.30 8.53 -23.48
CA GLU A 51 -12.35 8.74 -24.47
C GLU A 51 -13.55 9.46 -23.85
N ILE A 52 -14.10 10.41 -24.60
CA ILE A 52 -15.37 11.07 -24.30
C ILE A 52 -16.39 10.63 -25.33
N SER A 53 -17.45 10.00 -24.86
CA SER A 53 -18.66 9.80 -25.64
C SER A 53 -19.52 11.05 -25.55
N TYR A 54 -20.02 11.54 -26.68
CA TYR A 54 -20.94 12.68 -26.70
C TYR A 54 -22.37 12.16 -26.90
N THR A 55 -23.29 12.65 -26.08
CA THR A 55 -24.74 12.62 -26.31
C THR A 55 -25.20 14.03 -26.62
N ASP A 56 -26.38 14.19 -27.24
CA ASP A 56 -26.89 15.46 -27.78
C ASP A 56 -26.75 16.67 -26.82
N ASP A 57 -26.80 16.44 -25.50
CA ASP A 57 -26.70 17.48 -24.48
C ASP A 57 -25.52 17.33 -23.49
N LYS A 58 -24.75 16.23 -23.55
CA LYS A 58 -23.74 15.91 -22.50
C LYS A 58 -22.55 15.12 -23.04
N ALA A 59 -21.37 15.47 -22.55
CA ALA A 59 -20.19 14.60 -22.60
C ALA A 59 -20.29 13.55 -21.48
N ILE A 60 -20.25 12.26 -21.86
CA ILE A 60 -20.23 11.11 -20.96
C ILE A 60 -18.86 10.45 -21.08
N ILE A 61 -18.17 10.30 -19.95
CA ILE A 61 -16.94 9.53 -19.87
C ILE A 61 -17.31 8.15 -19.32
N THR A 62 -17.31 7.14 -20.18
CA THR A 62 -17.76 5.80 -19.86
C THR A 62 -16.82 5.06 -18.91
N ASP A 63 -15.53 5.37 -18.94
CA ASP A 63 -14.50 4.61 -18.21
C ASP A 63 -14.12 5.20 -16.84
N ILE A 64 -14.86 6.21 -16.34
CA ILE A 64 -14.56 6.84 -15.03
C ILE A 64 -14.39 5.81 -13.90
N PRO A 65 -15.28 4.80 -13.74
CA PRO A 65 -15.13 3.84 -12.65
C PRO A 65 -13.82 3.06 -12.72
N LEU A 66 -13.44 2.58 -13.91
CA LEU A 66 -12.20 1.83 -14.15
C LEU A 66 -10.97 2.71 -13.93
N ILE A 67 -11.00 3.96 -14.41
CA ILE A 67 -9.94 4.94 -14.19
C ILE A 67 -9.78 5.21 -12.68
N LYS A 68 -10.88 5.43 -11.97
CA LYS A 68 -10.86 5.67 -10.51
C LYS A 68 -10.31 4.46 -9.75
N GLU A 69 -10.69 3.24 -10.13
CA GLU A 69 -10.17 2.02 -9.52
C GLU A 69 -8.65 1.89 -9.70
N LYS A 70 -8.14 2.12 -10.91
CA LYS A 70 -6.70 2.09 -11.20
C LYS A 70 -5.93 3.12 -10.37
N VAL A 71 -6.37 4.38 -10.41
CA VAL A 71 -5.73 5.47 -9.65
C VAL A 71 -5.80 5.19 -8.15
N PHE A 72 -6.92 4.67 -7.66
CA PHE A 72 -7.09 4.29 -6.26
C PHE A 72 -6.13 3.17 -5.85
N LYS A 73 -5.97 2.12 -6.67
CA LYS A 73 -5.04 1.01 -6.41
C LYS A 73 -3.59 1.49 -6.32
N ILE A 74 -3.17 2.36 -7.23
CA ILE A 74 -1.84 2.96 -7.22
C ILE A 74 -1.65 3.85 -5.99
N CYS A 75 -2.64 4.68 -5.65
CA CYS A 75 -2.57 5.51 -4.45
C CYS A 75 -2.48 4.67 -3.18
N CYS A 76 -3.29 3.61 -3.05
CA CYS A 76 -3.20 2.68 -1.93
C CYS A 76 -1.79 2.10 -1.81
N TYR A 77 -1.22 1.65 -2.92
CA TYR A 77 0.15 1.14 -2.94
C TYR A 77 1.18 2.16 -2.43
N LEU A 78 1.12 3.40 -2.91
CA LEU A 78 2.02 4.47 -2.50
C LEU A 78 1.87 4.83 -1.02
N VAL A 79 0.62 4.95 -0.54
CA VAL A 79 0.30 5.18 0.87
C VAL A 79 0.85 4.05 1.75
N ASN A 80 0.63 2.79 1.35
CA ASN A 80 1.09 1.61 2.09
C ASN A 80 2.61 1.52 2.10
N MET A 81 3.28 1.83 0.99
CA MET A 81 4.74 1.87 0.92
C MET A 81 5.31 2.92 1.86
N ALA A 82 4.76 4.14 1.86
CA ALA A 82 5.20 5.19 2.75
C ALA A 82 5.02 4.81 4.22
N LEU A 83 3.88 4.20 4.59
CA LEU A 83 3.65 3.69 5.93
C LEU A 83 4.69 2.64 6.34
N ILE A 84 5.01 1.68 5.47
CA ILE A 84 5.98 0.64 5.78
C ILE A 84 7.39 1.22 5.96
N GLN A 85 7.81 2.14 5.09
CA GLN A 85 9.15 2.72 5.14
C GLN A 85 9.33 3.73 6.28
N THR A 86 8.34 4.60 6.48
CA THR A 86 8.45 5.76 7.37
C THR A 86 7.70 5.61 8.68
N SER A 87 6.88 4.56 8.81
CA SER A 87 5.94 4.37 9.91
C SER A 87 4.90 5.50 10.04
N SER A 88 4.70 6.28 8.97
CA SER A 88 3.77 7.41 8.91
C SER A 88 2.81 7.25 7.74
N ASP A 89 1.52 7.44 8.00
CA ASP A 89 0.49 7.31 6.98
C ASP A 89 0.35 8.63 6.19
N LEU A 90 0.43 8.52 4.86
CA LEU A 90 0.31 9.67 3.95
C LEU A 90 -1.10 10.28 3.95
N GLY A 91 -2.11 9.50 4.33
CA GLY A 91 -3.50 9.91 4.36
C GLY A 91 -4.43 8.85 3.77
N ASP A 92 -5.74 9.11 3.84
CA ASP A 92 -6.75 8.16 3.37
C ASP A 92 -6.85 8.15 1.83
N PRO A 93 -6.45 7.06 1.14
CA PRO A 93 -6.51 6.98 -0.32
C PRO A 93 -7.94 7.06 -0.87
N ARG A 94 -8.97 6.79 -0.05
CA ARG A 94 -10.39 6.88 -0.47
C ARG A 94 -10.79 8.30 -0.87
N LYS A 95 -10.03 9.31 -0.44
CA LYS A 95 -10.21 10.70 -0.88
C LYS A 95 -10.12 10.84 -2.40
N ILE A 96 -9.35 9.99 -3.10
CA ILE A 96 -9.29 9.97 -4.57
C ILE A 96 -10.62 9.57 -5.19
N LEU A 97 -11.33 8.60 -4.61
CA LEU A 97 -12.61 8.13 -5.16
C LEU A 97 -13.68 9.23 -5.11
N LEU A 98 -13.58 10.09 -4.08
CA LEU A 98 -14.44 11.26 -3.87
C LEU A 98 -14.00 12.49 -4.68
N ALA A 99 -12.74 12.53 -5.13
CA ALA A 99 -12.22 13.63 -5.91
C ALA A 99 -12.76 13.62 -7.35
N SER A 100 -12.97 14.81 -7.89
CA SER A 100 -13.18 15.00 -9.33
C SER A 100 -11.82 15.27 -9.98
N PRO A 101 -11.47 14.59 -11.08
CA PRO A 101 -10.20 14.84 -11.76
C PRO A 101 -10.19 16.24 -12.36
N GLU A 102 -9.02 16.87 -12.38
CA GLU A 102 -8.77 18.00 -13.26
C GLU A 102 -8.65 17.49 -14.69
N VAL A 103 -9.24 18.21 -15.63
CA VAL A 103 -9.27 17.82 -17.04
C VAL A 103 -8.40 18.77 -17.85
N CYS A 104 -7.47 18.21 -18.62
CA CYS A 104 -6.53 18.95 -19.46
C CYS A 104 -6.66 18.51 -20.92
N SER A 105 -6.56 19.47 -21.84
CA SER A 105 -6.54 19.26 -23.28
C SER A 105 -5.26 18.55 -23.74
N GLU A 106 -5.40 17.54 -24.58
CA GLU A 106 -4.31 16.88 -25.32
C GLU A 106 -4.05 17.53 -26.68
N THR A 107 -5.10 18.09 -27.32
CA THR A 107 -4.98 18.75 -28.64
C THR A 107 -5.25 20.24 -28.57
N GLU A 108 -4.85 20.98 -29.61
CA GLU A 108 -5.12 22.42 -29.70
C GLU A 108 -6.62 22.69 -29.89
N GLU A 109 -7.37 21.81 -30.57
CA GLU A 109 -8.83 21.94 -30.67
C GLU A 109 -9.52 21.77 -29.29
N GLU A 110 -9.08 20.79 -28.48
CA GLU A 110 -9.57 20.63 -27.11
C GLU A 110 -9.25 21.88 -26.26
N ARG A 111 -8.08 22.49 -26.48
CA ARG A 111 -7.61 23.67 -25.75
C ARG A 111 -8.52 24.88 -25.95
N GLU A 112 -8.98 25.13 -27.18
CA GLU A 112 -9.90 26.22 -27.50
C GLU A 112 -11.26 26.07 -26.80
N ILE A 113 -11.72 24.82 -26.61
CA ILE A 113 -12.96 24.51 -25.89
C ILE A 113 -12.80 24.79 -24.38
N PHE A 114 -11.66 24.38 -23.79
CA PHE A 114 -11.40 24.55 -22.35
C PHE A 114 -11.13 26.00 -21.93
N GLN A 115 -10.65 26.87 -22.83
CA GLN A 115 -10.41 28.29 -22.51
C GLN A 115 -11.71 29.08 -22.24
N LYS A 116 -12.87 28.57 -22.68
CA LYS A 116 -14.17 29.23 -22.53
C LYS A 116 -14.89 28.87 -21.23
N ILE A 117 -14.34 27.94 -20.42
CA ILE A 117 -14.99 27.42 -19.21
C ILE A 117 -14.35 28.05 -17.95
N PRO A 118 -15.13 28.68 -17.05
CA PRO A 118 -14.60 29.30 -15.84
C PRO A 118 -14.03 28.28 -14.87
N ARG A 119 -12.85 28.58 -14.30
CA ARG A 119 -12.12 27.70 -13.36
C ARG A 119 -12.24 28.22 -11.93
N ARG A 120 -12.47 27.32 -10.98
CA ARG A 120 -12.42 27.60 -9.54
C ARG A 120 -11.19 26.93 -8.94
N ILE A 121 -10.32 27.74 -8.31
CA ILE A 121 -9.13 27.28 -7.60
C ILE A 121 -9.47 27.25 -6.11
N VAL A 122 -9.17 26.16 -5.42
CA VAL A 122 -9.27 26.04 -3.96
C VAL A 122 -7.89 25.73 -3.42
N GLN A 123 -7.41 26.54 -2.48
CA GLN A 123 -6.18 26.29 -1.72
C GLN A 123 -6.53 25.86 -0.30
N SER A 124 -5.84 24.83 0.20
CA SER A 124 -5.88 24.45 1.61
C SER A 124 -4.46 24.43 2.19
N VAL A 125 -4.31 24.94 3.40
CA VAL A 125 -3.07 24.90 4.20
C VAL A 125 -3.25 23.86 5.31
N GLN A 126 -2.25 23.01 5.52
CA GLN A 126 -2.21 22.07 6.64
C GLN A 126 -0.82 22.02 7.30
N LEU A 127 -0.86 21.88 8.63
CA LEU A 127 0.26 21.87 9.58
C LEU A 127 1.07 20.56 9.53
N SER A 128 2.39 20.67 9.72
CA SER A 128 3.35 19.56 9.76
C SER A 128 3.55 19.01 11.17
N TRP A 129 3.80 17.70 11.24
CA TRP A 129 4.42 17.02 12.39
C TRP A 129 5.72 16.37 11.92
N ASN A 130 6.75 16.34 12.78
CA ASN A 130 8.07 15.83 12.42
C ASN A 130 8.09 14.30 12.30
N ILE A 131 8.42 13.79 11.10
CA ILE A 131 8.65 12.38 10.82
C ILE A 131 10.17 12.15 10.73
N THR A 132 10.70 11.20 11.49
CA THR A 132 12.14 10.94 11.63
C THR A 132 12.74 10.06 10.52
N LYS A 133 11.92 9.29 9.79
CA LYS A 133 12.36 8.42 8.68
C LYS A 133 11.95 9.02 7.34
N LYS A 134 12.87 9.04 6.38
CA LYS A 134 12.63 9.56 5.03
C LYS A 134 12.05 8.49 4.12
N TRP A 135 11.12 8.87 3.24
CA TRP A 135 10.59 7.98 2.22
C TRP A 135 11.58 7.88 1.04
N ASP A 136 11.95 6.67 0.64
CA ASP A 136 12.72 6.42 -0.58
C ASP A 136 11.79 6.10 -1.76
N LEU A 137 11.84 6.98 -2.75
CA LEU A 137 11.03 6.95 -3.97
C LEU A 137 11.84 6.51 -5.20
N THR A 138 13.09 6.08 -5.06
CA THR A 138 13.94 5.74 -6.21
C THR A 138 13.49 4.46 -6.93
N ARG A 139 12.96 3.47 -6.20
CA ARG A 139 12.59 2.14 -6.73
C ARG A 139 11.13 1.78 -6.52
N TYR A 140 10.26 2.79 -6.36
CA TYR A 140 8.86 2.52 -6.05
C TYR A 140 8.12 1.78 -7.18
N ALA A 141 8.53 1.97 -8.44
CA ALA A 141 7.87 1.33 -9.57
C ALA A 141 8.15 -0.19 -9.63
N GLU A 142 9.36 -0.60 -9.30
CA GLU A 142 9.81 -2.00 -9.37
C GLU A 142 9.02 -2.93 -8.44
N LYS A 143 8.47 -2.39 -7.35
CA LYS A 143 7.77 -3.19 -6.33
C LYS A 143 6.24 -3.23 -6.50
N TYR A 144 5.70 -2.62 -7.57
CA TYR A 144 4.25 -2.48 -7.74
C TYR A 144 3.53 -3.82 -7.91
N GLU A 145 4.19 -4.81 -8.52
CA GLU A 145 3.68 -6.19 -8.63
C GLU A 145 3.36 -6.80 -7.25
N LYS A 146 4.04 -6.34 -6.18
CA LYS A 146 3.86 -6.79 -4.79
C LYS A 146 2.83 -5.96 -4.02
N SER A 147 2.05 -5.12 -4.69
CA SER A 147 1.10 -4.19 -4.05
C SER A 147 0.13 -4.86 -3.07
N ALA A 148 -0.31 -6.09 -3.34
CA ALA A 148 -1.17 -6.86 -2.43
C ALA A 148 -0.46 -7.22 -1.10
N VAL A 149 0.82 -7.59 -1.16
CA VAL A 149 1.66 -7.88 0.02
C VAL A 149 1.89 -6.59 0.81
N TYR A 150 2.19 -5.49 0.13
CA TYR A 150 2.28 -4.15 0.73
C TYR A 150 1.00 -3.78 1.47
N SER A 151 -0.18 -4.04 0.88
CA SER A 151 -1.46 -3.77 1.53
C SER A 151 -1.64 -4.57 2.80
N THR A 152 -1.36 -5.88 2.76
CA THR A 152 -1.54 -6.77 3.91
C THR A 152 -0.64 -6.36 5.09
N ILE A 153 0.61 -6.01 4.82
CA ILE A 153 1.54 -5.53 5.86
C ILE A 153 1.07 -4.18 6.41
N ALA A 154 0.70 -3.24 5.54
CA ALA A 154 0.21 -1.93 5.95
C ALA A 154 -1.05 -2.02 6.81
N ASP A 155 -1.99 -2.90 6.46
CA ASP A 155 -3.18 -3.17 7.25
C ASP A 155 -2.82 -3.71 8.64
N ALA A 156 -1.84 -4.61 8.72
CA ALA A 156 -1.34 -5.06 10.02
C ALA A 156 -0.72 -3.91 10.84
N LEU A 157 0.06 -3.03 10.22
CA LEU A 157 0.67 -1.88 10.91
C LEU A 157 -0.36 -0.89 11.46
N ARG A 158 -1.54 -0.77 10.83
CA ARG A 158 -2.65 0.08 11.31
C ARG A 158 -3.45 -0.55 12.45
N VAL A 159 -3.30 -1.84 12.71
CA VAL A 159 -4.01 -2.55 13.77
C VAL A 159 -3.29 -2.37 15.11
N ASN A 160 -4.00 -1.78 16.08
CA ASN A 160 -3.49 -1.60 17.44
C ASN A 160 -3.51 -2.88 18.27
N ASP A 161 -4.48 -3.76 18.01
CA ASP A 161 -4.62 -5.03 18.73
C ASP A 161 -3.56 -6.05 18.28
N GLU A 162 -2.78 -6.60 19.22
CA GLU A 162 -1.65 -7.46 18.88
C GLU A 162 -2.07 -8.81 18.28
N PHE A 163 -3.23 -9.34 18.66
CA PHE A 163 -3.75 -10.60 18.13
C PHE A 163 -4.16 -10.45 16.68
N LEU A 164 -4.98 -9.44 16.40
CA LEU A 164 -5.41 -9.11 15.05
C LEU A 164 -4.22 -8.75 14.18
N ARG A 165 -3.25 -7.99 14.71
CA ARG A 165 -2.01 -7.67 13.99
C ARG A 165 -1.20 -8.91 13.63
N PHE A 166 -1.03 -9.85 14.56
CA PHE A 166 -0.36 -11.13 14.27
C PHE A 166 -1.08 -11.92 13.18
N GLN A 167 -2.42 -12.00 13.26
CA GLN A 167 -3.23 -12.69 12.25
C GLN A 167 -3.10 -12.05 10.87
N GLN A 168 -3.10 -10.72 10.78
CA GLN A 168 -2.95 -10.01 9.52
C GLN A 168 -1.55 -10.20 8.93
N LEU A 169 -0.49 -10.14 9.75
CA LEU A 169 0.86 -10.44 9.26
C LEU A 169 0.98 -11.87 8.75
N TYR A 170 0.34 -12.85 9.40
CA TYR A 170 0.41 -14.23 8.93
C TYR A 170 -0.22 -14.41 7.55
N LYS A 171 -1.22 -13.60 7.17
CA LYS A 171 -1.79 -13.63 5.81
C LYS A 171 -0.78 -13.28 4.73
N VAL A 172 0.29 -12.55 5.05
CA VAL A 172 1.40 -12.31 4.10
C VAL A 172 1.99 -13.64 3.62
N ILE A 173 2.18 -14.59 4.54
CA ILE A 173 2.67 -15.93 4.19
C ILE A 173 1.64 -16.66 3.31
N GLU A 174 0.35 -16.59 3.66
CA GLU A 174 -0.73 -17.22 2.88
C GLU A 174 -0.88 -16.60 1.47
N HIS A 175 -0.56 -15.31 1.32
CA HIS A 175 -0.54 -14.64 0.02
C HIS A 175 0.64 -15.06 -0.86
N CYS A 176 1.83 -15.23 -0.27
CA CYS A 176 3.04 -15.59 -1.02
C CYS A 176 3.13 -17.10 -1.35
N PHE A 177 2.40 -17.96 -0.64
CA PHE A 177 2.51 -19.40 -0.80
C PHE A 177 1.15 -20.10 -0.82
N SER A 178 0.95 -20.94 -1.83
CA SER A 178 -0.21 -21.83 -1.89
C SER A 178 0.00 -23.11 -1.08
N GLY A 179 -1.04 -23.53 -0.37
CA GLY A 179 -1.09 -24.78 0.40
C GLY A 179 -1.64 -24.59 1.80
N SER A 180 -1.63 -25.66 2.58
CA SER A 180 -2.09 -25.65 3.96
C SER A 180 -1.34 -26.69 4.79
N GLY A 181 -1.42 -26.57 6.11
CA GLY A 181 -0.82 -27.53 7.02
C GLY A 181 0.70 -27.67 6.81
N LYS A 182 1.22 -28.88 7.02
CA LYS A 182 2.66 -29.17 6.93
C LYS A 182 3.26 -28.86 5.56
N ASN A 183 2.46 -28.90 4.50
CA ASN A 183 2.92 -28.58 3.15
C ASN A 183 3.24 -27.09 2.99
N LEU A 184 2.45 -26.22 3.64
CA LEU A 184 2.73 -24.78 3.69
C LEU A 184 4.03 -24.54 4.48
N ASP A 185 4.14 -25.11 5.68
CA ASP A 185 5.30 -24.93 6.55
C ASP A 185 6.62 -25.27 5.84
N LYS A 186 6.64 -26.40 5.13
CA LYS A 186 7.78 -26.86 4.31
C LYS A 186 8.18 -25.88 3.22
N LYS A 187 7.21 -25.40 2.44
CA LYS A 187 7.48 -24.47 1.34
C LYS A 187 8.05 -23.15 1.87
N VAL A 188 7.40 -22.61 2.90
CA VAL A 188 7.77 -21.33 3.52
C VAL A 188 9.15 -21.43 4.15
N SER A 189 9.42 -22.50 4.93
CA SER A 189 10.72 -22.74 5.54
C SER A 189 11.81 -22.89 4.48
N LYS A 190 11.60 -23.73 3.46
CA LYS A 190 12.57 -23.92 2.37
C LYS A 190 12.92 -22.60 1.65
N PHE A 191 11.96 -21.70 1.52
CA PHE A 191 12.19 -20.40 0.92
C PHE A 191 12.98 -19.48 1.89
N LEU A 192 12.47 -19.28 3.11
CA LEU A 192 13.03 -18.33 4.07
C LEU A 192 14.42 -18.73 4.60
N LEU A 193 14.71 -20.04 4.68
CA LEU A 193 16.03 -20.55 5.08
C LEU A 193 17.17 -20.07 4.19
N GLN A 194 16.88 -19.71 2.93
CA GLN A 194 17.88 -19.16 2.00
C GLN A 194 18.35 -17.77 2.42
N TYR A 195 17.55 -17.06 3.22
CA TYR A 195 17.81 -15.70 3.67
C TYR A 195 18.19 -15.64 5.14
N ASP A 196 17.63 -16.53 5.96
CA ASP A 196 17.94 -16.61 7.38
C ASP A 196 17.74 -18.02 7.95
N PRO A 197 18.77 -18.60 8.61
CA PRO A 197 18.73 -19.97 9.13
C PRO A 197 17.73 -20.18 10.28
N CYS A 198 17.17 -19.13 10.88
CA CYS A 198 16.19 -19.27 11.96
C CYS A 198 14.83 -19.82 11.48
N PHE A 199 14.53 -19.80 10.18
CA PHE A 199 13.22 -20.20 9.64
C PHE A 199 13.10 -21.70 9.35
N THR A 200 13.35 -22.55 10.33
CA THR A 200 13.13 -24.01 10.22
C THR A 200 11.64 -24.36 10.10
N GLU A 201 11.34 -25.59 9.64
CA GLU A 201 9.94 -26.06 9.54
C GLU A 201 9.20 -25.94 10.89
N ASP A 202 9.88 -26.28 11.99
CA ASP A 202 9.33 -26.18 13.34
C ASP A 202 8.98 -24.74 13.74
N VAL A 203 9.80 -23.77 13.32
CA VAL A 203 9.54 -22.35 13.57
C VAL A 203 8.30 -21.89 12.81
N ILE A 204 8.17 -22.25 11.53
CA ILE A 204 7.00 -21.89 10.71
C ILE A 204 5.73 -22.58 11.22
N GLN A 205 5.82 -23.87 11.57
CA GLN A 205 4.74 -24.60 12.22
C GLN A 205 4.33 -23.87 13.51
N GLY A 206 5.29 -23.46 14.33
CA GLY A 206 5.03 -22.73 15.55
C GLY A 206 4.32 -21.39 15.35
N LEU A 207 4.52 -20.70 14.23
CA LEU A 207 3.75 -19.50 13.88
C LEU A 207 2.31 -19.84 13.51
N ARG A 208 2.11 -20.90 12.71
CA ARG A 208 0.79 -21.38 12.32
C ARG A 208 -0.03 -21.82 13.51
N ASP A 209 0.58 -22.59 14.40
CA ASP A 209 -0.09 -23.16 15.57
C ASP A 209 -0.49 -22.04 16.55
N LEU A 210 0.36 -21.01 16.73
CA LEU A 210 -0.02 -19.81 17.48
C LEU A 210 -1.22 -19.10 16.84
N ARG A 211 -1.21 -18.86 15.52
CA ARG A 211 -2.37 -18.27 14.82
C ARG A 211 -3.63 -19.10 15.05
N ARG A 212 -3.53 -20.41 14.92
CA ARG A 212 -4.67 -21.32 15.11
C ARG A 212 -5.26 -21.17 16.51
N ARG A 213 -4.42 -21.08 17.55
CA ARG A 213 -4.84 -20.86 18.93
C ARG A 213 -5.49 -19.49 19.16
N MET A 214 -5.10 -18.47 18.40
CA MET A 214 -5.71 -17.13 18.45
C MET A 214 -7.07 -17.06 17.72
N VAL A 215 -7.28 -17.88 16.69
CA VAL A 215 -8.48 -17.84 15.84
C VAL A 215 -9.55 -18.82 16.31
N HIS A 216 -9.16 -20.02 16.76
CA HIS A 216 -10.10 -21.10 17.05
C HIS A 216 -10.29 -21.29 18.56
N PRO A 217 -11.53 -21.12 19.07
CA PRO A 217 -11.88 -21.43 20.46
C PRO A 217 -11.58 -22.88 20.86
N ASP A 218 -11.74 -23.81 19.92
CA ASP A 218 -11.56 -25.26 20.14
C ASP A 218 -10.15 -25.75 19.75
N ALA A 219 -9.15 -24.86 19.77
CA ALA A 219 -7.77 -25.26 19.51
C ALA A 219 -7.34 -26.32 20.54
N ARG A 220 -6.76 -27.43 20.05
CA ARG A 220 -6.36 -28.59 20.88
C ARG A 220 -5.47 -28.21 22.07
N ASP A 221 -4.62 -27.20 21.90
CA ASP A 221 -3.67 -26.71 22.90
C ASP A 221 -4.16 -25.43 23.61
N GLY A 222 -5.48 -25.21 23.60
CA GLY A 222 -6.16 -24.10 24.25
C GLY A 222 -6.19 -22.82 23.43
N HIS A 223 -7.35 -22.16 23.42
CA HIS A 223 -7.55 -20.86 22.82
C HIS A 223 -6.87 -19.74 23.61
N ILE A 224 -6.16 -18.87 22.89
CA ILE A 224 -5.59 -17.65 23.45
C ILE A 224 -6.55 -16.50 23.13
N SER A 225 -7.20 -16.01 24.18
CA SER A 225 -8.07 -14.82 24.14
C SER A 225 -7.40 -13.62 24.81
N ALA A 226 -7.97 -12.44 24.62
CA ALA A 226 -7.53 -11.21 25.29
C ALA A 226 -7.51 -11.35 26.82
N GLU A 227 -8.44 -12.10 27.40
CA GLU A 227 -8.51 -12.36 28.85
C GLU A 227 -7.29 -13.14 29.38
N LYS A 228 -6.68 -13.96 28.53
CA LYS A 228 -5.49 -14.77 28.87
C LYS A 228 -4.19 -14.14 28.36
N TYR A 229 -4.24 -12.94 27.80
CA TYR A 229 -3.10 -12.30 27.15
C TYR A 229 -1.84 -12.26 28.03
N GLY A 230 -1.99 -11.94 29.32
CA GLY A 230 -0.87 -11.89 30.26
C GLY A 230 -0.09 -13.20 30.39
N LEU A 231 -0.73 -14.36 30.16
CA LEU A 231 -0.10 -15.68 30.23
C LEU A 231 0.75 -16.00 28.99
N TYR A 232 0.42 -15.39 27.83
CA TYR A 232 1.00 -15.74 26.54
C TYR A 232 1.80 -14.59 25.90
N ILE A 233 1.88 -13.43 26.54
CA ILE A 233 2.54 -12.23 26.00
C ILE A 233 4.00 -12.48 25.59
N GLY A 234 4.74 -13.32 26.32
CA GLY A 234 6.10 -13.71 25.98
C GLY A 234 6.16 -14.47 24.65
N GLU A 235 5.39 -15.55 24.55
CA GLU A 235 5.28 -16.38 23.33
C GLU A 235 4.84 -15.55 22.13
N ILE A 236 3.81 -14.70 22.31
CA ILE A 236 3.28 -13.83 21.26
C ILE A 236 4.36 -12.88 20.78
N ARG A 237 5.07 -12.17 21.67
CA ARG A 237 6.10 -11.20 21.30
C ARG A 237 7.28 -11.85 20.57
N GLU A 238 7.73 -13.01 21.00
CA GLU A 238 8.81 -13.73 20.33
C GLU A 238 8.40 -14.16 18.91
N LYS A 239 7.25 -14.83 18.78
CA LYS A 239 6.72 -15.26 17.48
C LYS A 239 6.38 -14.06 16.59
N PHE A 240 5.96 -12.94 17.16
CA PHE A 240 5.69 -11.70 16.43
C PHE A 240 6.98 -11.11 15.82
N LYS A 241 8.11 -11.13 16.54
CA LYS A 241 9.41 -10.71 16.01
C LYS A 241 9.83 -11.58 14.82
N VAL A 242 9.69 -12.90 14.96
CA VAL A 242 10.02 -13.86 13.89
C VAL A 242 9.11 -13.66 12.68
N LEU A 243 7.80 -13.51 12.90
CA LEU A 243 6.82 -13.30 11.83
C LEU A 243 7.05 -11.97 11.10
N ASN A 244 7.36 -10.89 11.82
CA ASN A 244 7.73 -9.61 11.19
C ASN A 244 8.94 -9.77 10.30
N LYS A 245 9.99 -10.44 10.79
CA LYS A 245 11.20 -10.69 10.01
C LYS A 245 10.89 -11.48 8.74
N ALA A 246 10.06 -12.51 8.82
CA ALA A 246 9.59 -13.25 7.66
C ALA A 246 8.86 -12.34 6.67
N CYS A 247 7.94 -11.49 7.14
CA CYS A 247 7.19 -10.56 6.30
C CYS A 247 8.09 -9.59 5.55
N TYR A 248 9.15 -9.05 6.20
CA TYR A 248 10.10 -8.17 5.52
C TYR A 248 10.94 -8.90 4.47
N ILE A 249 11.37 -10.14 4.74
CA ILE A 249 12.07 -10.96 3.74
C ILE A 249 11.14 -11.24 2.54
N LEU A 250 9.87 -11.56 2.80
CA LEU A 250 8.89 -11.78 1.73
C LEU A 250 8.58 -10.50 0.96
N LEU A 251 8.51 -9.35 1.62
CA LEU A 251 8.32 -8.07 0.93
C LEU A 251 9.42 -7.83 -0.11
N GLU A 252 10.67 -8.12 0.25
CA GLU A 252 11.82 -7.93 -0.63
C GLU A 252 11.97 -9.03 -1.66
N HIS A 253 11.73 -10.29 -1.29
CA HIS A 253 12.14 -11.45 -2.08
C HIS A 253 11.03 -12.39 -2.51
N ALA A 254 9.76 -12.16 -2.11
CA ALA A 254 8.68 -13.11 -2.35
C ALA A 254 8.64 -13.59 -3.81
N PRO A 255 8.41 -14.89 -4.03
CA PRO A 255 8.25 -15.44 -5.36
C PRO A 255 7.04 -14.78 -6.03
N SER A 256 7.18 -14.41 -7.31
CA SER A 256 6.07 -14.00 -8.14
C SER A 256 5.05 -15.13 -8.18
N VAL A 257 3.81 -14.86 -7.75
CA VAL A 257 2.70 -15.81 -7.77
C VAL A 257 2.12 -15.89 -9.18
#